data_AF-A0A6I5C452-F1
#
_entry.id   AF-A0A6I5C452-F1
#
_cell.length_a   1.000
_cell.length_b   1.000
_cell.length_c   1.000
_cell.angle_alpha   90.00
_cell.angle_beta   90.00
_cell.angle_gamma   90.00
#
_symmetry.space_group_name_H-M   'P 1'
#
loop_
_entity.id
_entity.type
_entity.pdbx_description
1 polymer ?
#
loop_
_entity_poly.entity_id
_entity_poly.type
_entity_poly.pdbx_seq_one_letter_code
_entity_poly.pdbx_strand_id
1 'polypeptide(L)'
;MQRTSPATPSDFSELARCCAVFLPADPARSGRVAFWRPDGSAPPAPARASVTELTVVVARDGGVAPVTVPAVVLPLRSALPVLTHARADGPGHRAAAFWGAAALLGLHFTARGLLLPGLSATDHDAWRAAPLLGEDAERV
;
A
#
# COMPACT_ATOMS: atom_id res chain seq x y z
N MET A 1 11.51 19.51 -1.37
CA MET A 1 10.50 19.24 -2.41
C MET A 1 10.82 17.92 -3.10
N GLN A 2 10.09 16.83 -2.83
CA GLN A 2 10.25 15.59 -3.62
C GLN A 2 9.46 15.72 -4.93
N ARG A 3 10.16 15.80 -6.06
CA ARG A 3 9.57 15.75 -7.40
C ARG A 3 9.20 14.31 -7.76
N THR A 4 7.97 13.91 -7.46
CA THR A 4 7.38 12.68 -8.02
C THR A 4 6.88 12.96 -9.42
N SER A 5 7.53 12.36 -10.44
CA SER A 5 6.88 12.24 -11.75
C SER A 5 5.70 11.28 -11.60
N PRO A 6 4.56 11.55 -12.26
CA PRO A 6 3.49 10.56 -12.34
C PRO A 6 4.03 9.33 -13.08
N ALA A 7 3.81 8.14 -12.52
CA ALA A 7 4.09 6.91 -13.26
C ALA A 7 3.15 6.84 -14.48
N THR A 8 3.57 6.12 -15.51
CA THR A 8 2.69 5.93 -16.67
C THR A 8 1.54 4.98 -16.32
N PRO A 9 0.38 5.06 -17.00
CA PRO A 9 -0.73 4.12 -16.79
C PRO A 9 -0.33 2.64 -16.91
N SER A 10 0.60 2.31 -17.80
CA SER A 10 1.16 0.96 -17.94
C SER A 10 1.93 0.52 -16.69
N ASP A 11 2.75 1.40 -16.09
CA ASP A 11 3.48 1.09 -14.85
C ASP A 11 2.50 0.78 -13.70
N PHE A 12 1.39 1.52 -13.64
CA PHE A 12 0.34 1.28 -12.64
C PHE A 12 -0.32 -0.09 -12.82
N SER A 13 -0.67 -0.47 -14.06
CA SER A 13 -1.30 -1.76 -14.34
C SER A 13 -0.35 -2.93 -14.05
N GLU A 14 0.94 -2.80 -14.32
CA GLU A 14 1.89 -3.88 -14.00
C GLU A 14 2.19 -3.98 -12.49
N LEU A 15 2.33 -2.86 -11.79
CA LEU A 15 2.47 -2.86 -10.32
C LEU A 15 1.20 -3.37 -9.62
N ALA A 16 0.01 -3.10 -10.17
CA ALA A 16 -1.25 -3.63 -9.66
C ALA A 16 -1.31 -5.17 -9.69
N ARG A 17 -0.52 -5.82 -10.55
CA ARG A 17 -0.39 -7.29 -10.63
C ARG A 17 0.68 -7.86 -9.69
N CYS A 18 1.38 -7.02 -8.94
CA CYS A 18 2.37 -7.45 -7.94
C CYS A 18 1.73 -7.61 -6.56
N CYS A 19 2.32 -8.43 -5.68
CA CYS A 19 2.01 -8.39 -4.26
C CYS A 19 2.27 -6.99 -3.71
N ALA A 20 1.42 -6.52 -2.80
CA ALA A 20 1.61 -5.24 -2.11
C ALA A 20 1.62 -5.44 -0.59
N VAL A 21 2.47 -4.69 0.11
CA VAL A 21 2.50 -4.63 1.57
C VAL A 21 2.74 -3.19 2.03
N PHE A 22 2.02 -2.77 3.07
CA PHE A 22 2.24 -1.48 3.71
C PHE A 22 3.45 -1.54 4.64
N LEU A 23 4.33 -0.55 4.52
CA LEU A 23 5.47 -0.33 5.40
C LEU A 23 5.12 0.83 6.33
N PRO A 24 4.77 0.56 7.60
CA PRO A 24 4.39 1.60 8.55
C PRO A 24 5.58 2.52 8.88
N ALA A 25 5.27 3.77 9.20
CA ALA A 25 6.24 4.75 9.67
C ALA A 25 5.55 5.65 10.71
N ASP A 26 6.36 6.30 11.55
CA ASP A 26 5.93 7.38 12.43
C ASP A 26 6.64 8.67 11.99
N PRO A 27 5.93 9.73 11.53
CA PRO A 27 4.47 9.83 11.41
C PRO A 27 3.88 8.96 10.30
N ALA A 28 2.61 8.55 10.47
CA ALA A 28 1.89 7.68 9.53
C ALA A 28 1.93 8.19 8.07
N ARG A 29 1.96 9.50 7.85
CA ARG A 29 2.09 10.14 6.52
C ARG A 29 3.40 9.84 5.79
N SER A 30 4.42 9.34 6.50
CA SER A 30 5.71 8.90 5.95
C SER A 30 5.71 7.42 5.55
N GLY A 31 4.60 6.71 5.76
CA GLY A 31 4.44 5.31 5.37
C GLY A 31 4.63 5.09 3.86
N ARG A 32 5.00 3.87 3.51
CA ARG A 32 5.31 3.47 2.14
C ARG A 32 4.58 2.18 1.79
N VAL A 33 4.51 1.86 0.51
CA VAL A 33 3.98 0.57 0.03
C VAL A 33 5.05 -0.09 -0.81
N ALA A 34 5.34 -1.34 -0.50
CA ALA A 34 6.26 -2.15 -1.28
C ALA A 34 5.49 -3.09 -2.21
N PHE A 35 5.88 -3.10 -3.48
CA PHE A 35 5.39 -4.02 -4.49
C PHE A 35 6.47 -5.05 -4.78
N TRP A 36 6.12 -6.35 -4.81
CA TRP A 36 7.06 -7.46 -5.04
C TRP A 36 6.35 -8.60 -5.77
N ARG A 37 7.11 -9.54 -6.37
CA ARG A 37 6.53 -10.68 -7.09
C ARG A 37 6.77 -12.01 -6.36
N PRO A 38 5.74 -12.88 -6.23
CA PRO A 38 5.87 -14.19 -5.58
C PRO A 38 6.95 -15.11 -6.16
N ASP A 39 7.25 -14.94 -7.46
CA ASP A 39 8.27 -15.71 -8.17
C ASP A 39 9.71 -15.23 -7.89
N GLY A 40 9.88 -14.15 -7.12
CA GLY A 40 11.17 -13.56 -6.78
C GLY A 40 11.77 -12.67 -7.89
N SER A 41 11.08 -12.48 -9.01
CA SER A 41 11.53 -11.59 -10.08
C SER A 41 11.35 -10.11 -9.69
N ALA A 42 12.22 -9.25 -10.22
CA ALA A 42 12.12 -7.82 -9.99
C ALA A 42 10.78 -7.27 -10.53
N PRO A 43 10.02 -6.51 -9.73
CA PRO A 43 8.84 -5.79 -10.22
C PRO A 43 9.24 -4.70 -11.22
N PRO A 44 8.29 -4.25 -12.06
CA PRO A 44 8.53 -3.10 -12.92
C PRO A 44 8.73 -1.86 -12.06
N ALA A 45 9.78 -1.10 -12.34
CA ALA A 45 10.11 0.10 -11.59
C ALA A 45 9.72 1.36 -12.39
N PRO A 46 8.75 2.16 -11.91
CA PRO A 46 8.48 3.47 -12.50
C PRO A 46 9.74 4.33 -12.53
N ALA A 47 9.83 5.26 -13.47
CA ALA A 47 10.97 6.16 -13.58
C ALA A 47 11.26 6.85 -12.22
N ARG A 48 12.49 6.65 -11.70
CA ARG A 48 13.01 7.10 -10.38
C ARG A 48 12.67 6.23 -9.16
N ALA A 49 11.94 5.13 -9.28
CA ALA A 49 11.84 4.15 -8.21
C ALA A 49 13.03 3.18 -8.29
N SER A 50 13.76 3.00 -7.18
CA SER A 50 14.79 1.97 -7.08
C SER A 50 14.18 0.66 -6.59
N VAL A 51 14.62 -0.46 -7.17
CA VAL A 51 14.39 -1.77 -6.59
C VAL A 51 15.27 -1.90 -5.35
N THR A 52 14.69 -2.38 -4.25
CA THR A 52 15.36 -2.63 -2.98
C THR A 52 15.04 -4.04 -2.50
N GLU A 53 15.89 -4.59 -1.65
CA GLU A 53 15.60 -5.85 -0.97
C GLU A 53 14.53 -5.63 0.12
N LEU A 54 13.56 -6.54 0.16
CA LEU A 54 12.50 -6.58 1.16
C LEU A 54 12.40 -8.00 1.72
N THR A 55 12.46 -8.14 3.03
CA THR A 55 12.16 -9.42 3.69
C THR A 55 10.66 -9.54 3.91
N VAL A 56 10.05 -10.58 3.33
CA VAL A 56 8.63 -10.91 3.50
C VAL A 56 8.49 -12.29 4.13
N VAL A 57 7.41 -12.50 4.89
CA VAL A 57 7.04 -13.82 5.40
C VAL A 57 6.07 -14.46 4.41
N VAL A 58 6.45 -15.59 3.83
CA VAL A 58 5.63 -16.33 2.85
C VAL A 58 5.31 -17.72 3.36
N ALA A 59 4.13 -18.23 2.96
CA ALA A 59 3.77 -19.62 3.19
C ALA A 59 4.71 -20.54 2.40
N ARG A 60 5.16 -21.62 3.05
CA ARG A 60 5.97 -22.71 2.48
C ARG A 60 5.39 -24.04 2.95
N ASP A 61 5.84 -25.13 2.34
CA ASP A 61 5.38 -26.47 2.72
C ASP A 61 5.62 -26.69 4.23
N GLY A 62 4.53 -26.84 4.98
CA GLY A 62 4.57 -27.08 6.43
C GLY A 62 4.74 -25.83 7.32
N GLY A 63 4.69 -24.60 6.80
CA GLY A 63 4.77 -23.41 7.65
C GLY A 63 4.93 -22.07 6.93
N VAL A 64 5.64 -21.15 7.57
CA VAL A 64 6.02 -19.84 7.00
C VAL A 64 7.52 -19.64 7.12
N ALA A 65 8.12 -18.96 6.14
CA ALA A 65 9.54 -18.65 6.14
C ALA A 65 9.79 -17.20 5.72
N PRO A 66 10.80 -16.53 6.31
CA PRO A 66 11.27 -15.25 5.80
C PRO A 66 12.01 -15.47 4.48
N VAL A 67 11.69 -14.66 3.46
CA VAL A 67 12.35 -14.65 2.16
C VAL A 67 12.66 -13.22 1.78
N THR A 68 13.89 -12.96 1.36
CA THR A 68 14.30 -11.68 0.81
C THR A 68 13.98 -11.65 -0.68
N VAL A 69 13.24 -10.62 -1.12
CA VAL A 69 12.80 -10.44 -2.51
C VAL A 69 13.11 -9.03 -2.99
N PRO A 70 13.34 -8.84 -4.30
CA PRO A 70 13.36 -7.51 -4.88
C PRO A 70 11.97 -6.87 -4.81
N ALA A 71 11.93 -5.59 -4.41
CA ALA A 71 10.71 -4.83 -4.26
C ALA A 71 10.87 -3.39 -4.76
N VAL A 72 9.79 -2.85 -5.33
CA VAL A 72 9.66 -1.43 -5.63
C VAL A 72 8.90 -0.76 -4.49
N VAL A 73 9.53 0.21 -3.82
CA VAL A 73 8.94 0.88 -2.65
C VAL A 73 8.52 2.31 -3.00
N LEU A 74 7.22 2.56 -2.95
CA LEU A 74 6.63 3.85 -3.27
C LEU A 74 6.16 4.59 -2.02
N PRO A 75 6.35 5.91 -1.92
CA PRO A 75 5.62 6.73 -0.94
C PRO A 75 4.11 6.57 -1.15
N LEU A 76 3.32 6.69 -0.07
CA LEU A 76 1.86 6.47 -0.12
C LEU A 76 1.17 7.25 -1.25
N ARG A 77 1.52 8.53 -1.45
CA ARG A 77 0.98 9.38 -2.53
C ARG A 77 1.12 8.78 -3.94
N SER A 78 2.19 8.02 -4.18
CA SER A 78 2.49 7.39 -5.47
C SER A 78 1.93 5.99 -5.57
N ALA A 79 1.72 5.31 -4.44
CA ALA A 79 1.09 4.00 -4.40
C ALA A 79 -0.44 4.06 -4.53
N LEU A 80 -1.09 5.12 -4.04
CA LEU A 80 -2.56 5.23 -4.04
C LEU A 80 -3.19 4.98 -5.42
N PRO A 81 -2.73 5.59 -6.54
CA PRO A 81 -3.29 5.31 -7.86
C PRO A 81 -3.14 3.85 -8.29
N VAL A 82 -2.02 3.19 -7.97
CA VAL A 82 -1.81 1.76 -8.25
C VAL A 82 -2.85 0.92 -7.51
N LEU A 83 -3.03 1.20 -6.21
CA LEU A 83 -3.89 0.42 -5.33
C LEU A 83 -5.37 0.60 -5.67
N THR A 84 -5.81 1.82 -5.94
CA THR A 84 -7.21 2.07 -6.35
C THR A 84 -7.51 1.45 -7.71
N HIS A 85 -6.56 1.49 -8.66
CA HIS A 85 -6.68 0.79 -9.94
C HIS A 85 -6.75 -0.73 -9.76
N ALA A 86 -5.88 -1.31 -8.93
CA ALA A 86 -5.88 -2.75 -8.63
C ALA A 86 -7.23 -3.23 -8.06
N ARG A 87 -7.92 -2.39 -7.30
CA ARG A 87 -9.25 -2.67 -6.75
C ARG A 87 -10.38 -2.50 -7.76
N ALA A 88 -10.23 -1.62 -8.75
CA ALA A 88 -11.26 -1.30 -9.73
C ALA A 88 -11.30 -2.28 -10.91
N ASP A 89 -10.14 -2.61 -11.49
CA ASP A 89 -10.12 -3.16 -12.86
C ASP A 89 -10.00 -4.69 -12.96
N GLY A 90 -9.84 -5.43 -11.85
CA GLY A 90 -10.08 -6.88 -11.80
C GLY A 90 -8.88 -7.85 -11.97
N PRO A 91 -7.83 -7.62 -12.79
CA PRO A 91 -6.70 -8.55 -12.89
C PRO A 91 -5.55 -8.21 -11.93
N GLY A 92 -5.79 -7.39 -10.91
CA GLY A 92 -4.79 -7.06 -9.88
C GLY A 92 -4.49 -8.25 -8.96
N HIS A 93 -3.30 -8.27 -8.37
CA HIS A 93 -2.97 -9.28 -7.36
C HIS A 93 -3.84 -9.04 -6.10
N ARG A 94 -4.33 -10.12 -5.48
CA ARG A 94 -5.23 -10.04 -4.30
C ARG A 94 -4.71 -9.13 -3.18
N ALA A 95 -3.40 -9.13 -2.93
CA ALA A 95 -2.79 -8.27 -1.92
C ALA A 95 -2.86 -6.78 -2.30
N ALA A 96 -2.65 -6.44 -3.58
CA ALA A 96 -2.81 -5.07 -4.06
C ALA A 96 -4.28 -4.63 -4.01
N ALA A 97 -5.21 -5.51 -4.40
CA ALA A 97 -6.64 -5.25 -4.31
C ALA A 97 -7.12 -5.04 -2.86
N PHE A 98 -6.60 -5.82 -1.91
CA PHE A 98 -6.86 -5.65 -0.48
C PHE A 98 -6.42 -4.27 0.02
N TRP A 99 -5.17 -3.87 -0.28
CA TRP A 99 -4.68 -2.53 0.08
C TRP A 99 -5.42 -1.42 -0.67
N GLY A 100 -5.91 -1.68 -1.88
CA GLY A 100 -6.81 -0.80 -2.62
C GLY A 100 -8.15 -0.59 -1.94
N ALA A 101 -8.77 -1.65 -1.41
CA ALA A 101 -9.99 -1.55 -0.61
C ALA A 101 -9.74 -0.72 0.67
N ALA A 102 -8.65 -0.99 1.39
CA ALA A 102 -8.27 -0.22 2.58
C ALA A 102 -8.03 1.27 2.26
N ALA A 103 -7.37 1.57 1.13
CA ALA A 103 -7.15 2.94 0.68
C ALA A 103 -8.48 3.66 0.38
N LEU A 104 -9.39 3.02 -0.37
CA LEU A 104 -10.71 3.59 -0.68
C LEU A 104 -11.55 3.79 0.58
N LEU A 105 -11.49 2.86 1.53
CA LEU A 105 -12.19 3.00 2.81
C LEU A 105 -11.65 4.18 3.62
N GLY A 106 -10.33 4.36 3.70
CA GLY A 106 -9.72 5.52 4.35
C GLY A 106 -10.12 6.85 3.70
N LEU A 107 -10.20 6.89 2.36
CA LEU A 107 -10.71 8.05 1.63
C LEU A 107 -12.19 8.31 1.93
N HIS A 108 -13.01 7.25 2.07
CA HIS A 108 -14.41 7.37 2.43
C HIS A 108 -14.60 7.95 3.85
N PHE A 109 -13.81 7.50 4.83
CA PHE A 109 -13.81 8.10 6.17
C PHE A 109 -13.39 9.56 6.15
N THR A 110 -12.39 9.91 5.33
CA THR A 110 -11.96 11.29 5.13
C THR A 110 -13.09 12.15 4.57
N ALA A 111 -13.76 11.68 3.51
CA ALA A 111 -14.85 12.40 2.86
C ALA A 111 -16.06 12.60 3.77
N ARG A 112 -16.29 11.69 4.72
CA ARG A 112 -17.37 11.77 5.72
C ARG A 112 -17.00 12.56 6.97
N GLY A 113 -15.77 13.07 7.08
CA GLY A 113 -15.32 13.78 8.29
C GLY A 113 -15.16 12.87 9.51
N LEU A 114 -14.92 11.57 9.30
CA LEU A 114 -14.77 10.58 10.36
C LEU A 114 -13.31 10.43 10.83
N LEU A 115 -12.49 11.47 10.66
CA LEU A 115 -11.11 11.50 11.14
C LEU A 115 -11.01 12.43 12.35
N LEU A 116 -10.41 11.92 13.41
CA LEU A 116 -10.15 12.67 14.64
C LEU A 116 -8.66 13.05 14.70
N PRO A 117 -8.33 14.29 15.08
CA PRO A 117 -6.95 14.66 15.34
C PRO A 117 -6.41 13.93 16.57
N GLY A 118 -5.10 13.69 16.58
CA GLY A 118 -4.41 13.09 17.71
C GLY A 118 -2.89 13.12 17.52
N LEU A 119 -2.19 12.40 18.38
CA LEU A 119 -0.75 12.22 18.32
C LEU A 119 -0.42 10.75 18.06
N SER A 120 0.67 10.50 17.35
CA SER A 120 1.28 9.19 17.25
C SER A 120 2.02 8.81 18.55
N ALA A 121 2.61 7.62 18.59
CA ALA A 121 3.38 7.18 19.76
C ALA A 121 4.64 8.02 20.00
N THR A 122 5.18 8.67 18.97
CA THR A 122 6.33 9.58 19.07
C THR A 122 5.95 11.06 18.95
N ASP A 123 4.74 11.44 19.39
CA ASP A 123 4.26 12.83 19.47
C ASP A 123 4.22 13.58 18.13
N HIS A 124 3.95 12.89 17.02
CA HIS A 124 3.65 13.56 15.76
C HIS A 124 2.15 13.74 15.54
N ASP A 125 1.77 14.89 14.98
CA ASP A 125 0.39 15.13 14.53
C ASP A 125 -0.08 13.99 13.62
N ALA A 126 -1.20 13.39 14.02
CA ALA A 126 -1.80 12.23 13.39
C ALA A 126 -3.32 12.39 13.23
N TRP A 127 -3.87 11.66 12.28
CA TRP A 127 -5.31 11.49 12.09
C TRP A 127 -5.65 10.03 12.30
N ARG A 128 -6.65 9.74 13.12
CA ARG A 128 -7.17 8.38 13.31
C ARG A 128 -8.62 8.33 12.86
N ALA A 129 -9.03 7.19 12.33
CA ALA A 129 -10.46 6.94 12.13
C ALA A 129 -11.18 7.03 13.48
N ALA A 130 -12.34 7.68 13.50
CA ALA A 130 -13.29 7.58 14.58
C ALA A 130 -13.72 6.10 14.74
N PRO A 131 -14.28 5.69 15.89
CA PRO A 131 -14.82 4.35 16.06
C PRO A 131 -15.74 3.98 14.89
N LEU A 132 -15.45 2.84 14.24
CA LEU A 132 -16.23 2.36 13.10
C LEU A 132 -17.66 2.08 13.57
N LEU A 133 -18.64 2.67 12.90
CA LEU A 133 -20.04 2.34 13.13
C LEU A 133 -20.38 1.03 12.37
N GLY A 134 -21.52 0.40 12.67
CA GLY A 134 -21.84 -0.95 12.17
C GLY A 134 -21.69 -1.11 10.65
N GLU A 135 -22.16 -0.13 9.87
CA GLU A 135 -22.02 -0.11 8.41
C GLU A 135 -20.57 0.03 7.90
N ASP A 136 -19.69 0.64 8.70
CA ASP A 136 -18.28 0.83 8.37
C ASP A 136 -17.48 -0.46 8.63
N ALA A 137 -17.88 -1.22 9.65
CA ALA A 137 -17.26 -2.50 9.99
C ALA A 137 -17.53 -3.57 8.90
N GLU A 138 -18.70 -3.54 8.26
CA GLU A 138 -19.04 -4.47 7.18
C GLU A 138 -18.27 -4.22 5.87
N ARG A 139 -17.56 -3.09 5.76
CA ARG A 139 -16.79 -2.70 4.56
C ARG A 139 -15.30 -3.05 4.61
N VAL A 140 -14.81 -3.56 5.75
CA VAL A 140 -13.42 -4.00 5.98
C VAL A 140 -13.31 -5.50 5.71
#